data_AF-A0A9D5GTJ5-F1
#
_entry.id   AF-A0A9D5GTJ5-F1
#
_cell.length_a   1.000
_cell.length_b   1.000
_cell.length_c   1.000
_cell.angle_alpha   90.00
_cell.angle_beta   90.00
_cell.angle_gamma   90.00
#
_symmetry.space_group_name_H-M   'P 1'
#
loop_
_entity.id
_entity.type
_entity.pdbx_description
1 polymer ?
#
loop_
_entity_poly.entity_id
_entity_poly.type
_entity_poly.pdbx_seq_one_letter_code
_entity_poly.pdbx_strand_id
1 'polypeptide(L)'
;AYQALPQKALFDPLGMSSTVFETDASGNFIGSSFIYATARDYARLGQLYLNGGTWGDRQILSEDWIEYTTTPTEASNGHYAGHIWINARSGEFPGLPETTYYFAGHEQQYVIVIPDRDAVIVRLGITRPPADPDRDLHPYFARIYAAL
;
A
#
# COMPACT_ATOMS: atom_id res chain seq x y z
N ALA A 1 15.54 -8.69 19.26
CA ALA A 1 16.61 -8.27 18.34
C ALA A 1 15.98 -7.55 17.15
N TYR A 2 16.63 -6.49 16.66
CA TYR A 2 16.14 -5.59 15.60
C TYR A 2 15.58 -6.32 14.36
N GLN A 3 16.31 -7.30 13.83
CA GLN A 3 15.90 -8.04 12.62
C GLN A 3 14.66 -8.93 12.81
N ALA A 4 14.35 -9.35 14.04
CA ALA A 4 13.15 -10.14 14.31
C ALA A 4 11.89 -9.28 14.42
N LEU A 5 12.04 -7.95 14.50
CA LEU A 5 10.93 -7.04 14.77
C LEU A 5 9.86 -7.08 13.68
N PRO A 6 10.17 -6.96 12.37
CA PRO A 6 9.13 -6.98 11.34
C PRO A 6 8.36 -8.29 11.31
N GLN A 7 9.07 -9.42 11.43
CA GLN A 7 8.45 -10.74 11.47
C GLN A 7 7.46 -10.86 12.63
N LYS A 8 7.91 -10.57 13.86
CA LYS A 8 7.10 -10.78 15.07
C LYS A 8 5.99 -9.74 15.26
N ALA A 9 6.26 -8.49 14.90
CA ALA A 9 5.36 -7.38 15.18
C ALA A 9 4.31 -7.18 14.07
N LEU A 10 4.61 -7.56 12.83
CA LEU A 10 3.77 -7.26 11.67
C LEU A 10 3.46 -8.48 10.82
N PHE A 11 4.48 -9.22 10.34
CA PHE A 11 4.24 -10.27 9.34
C PHE A 11 3.54 -11.50 9.94
N ASP A 12 3.98 -12.00 11.09
CA ASP A 12 3.35 -13.14 11.77
C ASP A 12 1.90 -12.82 12.16
N PRO A 13 1.58 -11.67 12.81
CA PRO A 13 0.19 -11.33 13.13
C PRO A 13 -0.73 -11.25 11.92
N LEU A 14 -0.24 -10.76 10.77
CA LEU A 14 -1.01 -10.65 9.53
C LEU A 14 -1.08 -11.97 8.74
N GLY A 15 -0.26 -12.97 9.09
CA GLY A 15 -0.09 -14.19 8.31
C GLY A 15 0.64 -13.97 6.98
N MET A 16 1.52 -12.97 6.92
CA MET A 16 2.39 -12.66 5.77
C MET A 16 3.63 -13.57 5.75
N SER A 17 3.42 -14.88 5.79
CA SER A 17 4.49 -15.87 5.98
C SER A 17 5.46 -16.02 4.79
N SER A 18 5.16 -15.39 3.64
CA SER A 18 6.03 -15.43 2.45
C SER A 18 6.85 -14.16 2.26
N THR A 19 6.75 -13.21 3.18
CA THR A 19 7.43 -11.91 3.07
C THR A 19 8.89 -12.00 3.44
N VAL A 20 9.76 -11.48 2.58
CA VAL A 20 11.19 -11.32 2.81
C VAL A 20 11.50 -9.83 2.86
N PHE A 21 12.10 -9.37 3.95
CA PHE A 21 12.59 -8.00 4.10
C PHE A 21 14.12 -8.04 4.15
N GLU A 22 14.77 -7.68 3.06
CA GLU A 22 16.22 -7.84 2.95
C GLU A 22 16.99 -6.75 3.69
N THR A 23 18.19 -7.12 4.13
CA THR A 23 19.15 -6.23 4.76
C THR A 23 20.30 -5.90 3.82
N ASP A 24 20.96 -4.78 4.08
CA ASP A 24 22.31 -4.53 3.56
C ASP A 24 23.34 -5.51 4.15
N ALA A 25 24.58 -5.42 3.68
CA ALA A 25 25.68 -6.26 4.15
C ALA A 25 26.03 -6.07 5.65
N SER A 26 25.56 -4.98 6.26
CA SER A 26 25.73 -4.70 7.70
C SER A 26 24.55 -5.20 8.54
N GLY A 27 23.52 -5.76 7.92
CA GLY A 27 22.32 -6.27 8.59
C GLY A 27 21.22 -5.22 8.84
N ASN A 28 21.29 -4.04 8.23
CA ASN A 28 20.22 -3.02 8.31
C ASN A 28 19.18 -3.25 7.23
N PHE A 29 17.89 -3.14 7.54
CA PHE A 29 16.84 -3.31 6.54
C PHE A 29 16.88 -2.21 5.47
N ILE A 30 16.75 -2.62 4.20
CA ILE A 30 16.61 -1.68 3.07
C ILE A 30 15.12 -1.38 2.88
N GLY A 31 14.58 -0.56 3.79
CA GLY A 31 13.14 -0.25 3.91
C GLY A 31 12.52 0.50 2.75
N SER A 32 13.32 1.05 1.84
CA SER A 32 12.82 1.77 0.68
C SER A 32 12.37 0.86 -0.47
N SER A 33 12.88 -0.37 -0.57
CA SER A 33 12.74 -1.13 -1.82
C SER A 33 12.84 -2.65 -1.73
N PHE A 34 13.49 -3.24 -0.73
CA PHE A 34 13.78 -4.69 -0.74
C PHE A 34 12.85 -5.47 0.18
N ILE A 35 11.55 -5.29 -0.04
CA ILE A 35 10.51 -6.15 0.51
C ILE A 35 9.94 -6.96 -0.64
N TYR A 36 9.99 -8.28 -0.52
CA TYR A 36 9.44 -9.21 -1.51
C TYR A 36 8.32 -9.97 -0.86
N ALA A 37 7.13 -9.88 -1.42
CA ALA A 37 5.94 -10.54 -0.89
C ALA A 37 5.00 -10.94 -2.02
N THR A 38 4.15 -11.92 -1.76
CA THR A 38 3.07 -12.27 -2.69
C THR A 38 2.02 -11.16 -2.76
N ALA A 39 1.24 -11.12 -3.83
CA ALA A 39 0.12 -10.17 -3.93
C ALA A 39 -0.85 -10.29 -2.74
N ARG A 40 -1.05 -11.51 -2.21
CA ARG A 40 -1.90 -11.76 -1.04
C ARG A 40 -1.30 -11.20 0.25
N ASP A 41 0.02 -11.25 0.41
CA ASP A 41 0.69 -10.67 1.57
C ASP A 41 0.60 -9.13 1.53
N TYR A 42 0.82 -8.52 0.38
CA TYR A 42 0.56 -7.09 0.21
C TYR A 42 -0.92 -6.71 0.42
N ALA A 43 -1.86 -7.57 0.00
CA ALA A 43 -3.28 -7.32 0.22
C ALA A 43 -3.63 -7.33 1.71
N ARG A 44 -2.96 -8.15 2.53
CA ARG A 44 -3.11 -8.13 4.00
C ARG A 44 -2.64 -6.82 4.61
N LEU A 45 -1.54 -6.25 4.11
CA LEU A 45 -1.11 -4.91 4.53
C LEU A 45 -2.17 -3.85 4.16
N GLY A 46 -2.66 -3.86 2.92
CA GLY A 46 -3.74 -2.95 2.51
C GLY A 46 -5.00 -3.12 3.37
N GLN A 47 -5.39 -4.37 3.65
CA GLN A 47 -6.58 -4.67 4.46
C GLN A 47 -6.39 -4.27 5.93
N LEU A 48 -5.18 -4.38 6.48
CA LEU A 48 -4.86 -3.87 7.81
C LEU A 48 -5.16 -2.37 7.91
N TYR A 49 -4.75 -1.60 6.89
CA TYR A 49 -5.04 -0.17 6.81
C TYR A 49 -6.53 0.11 6.65
N LEU A 50 -7.19 -0.63 5.76
CA LEU A 50 -8.63 -0.54 5.53
C LEU A 50 -9.45 -0.82 6.80
N ASN A 51 -8.98 -1.75 7.64
CA ASN A 51 -9.59 -2.11 8.92
C ASN A 51 -9.20 -1.18 10.08
N GLY A 52 -8.65 0.00 9.83
CA GLY A 52 -8.27 0.92 10.90
C GLY A 52 -7.14 0.38 11.79
N GLY A 53 -6.26 -0.46 11.24
CA GLY A 53 -5.09 -0.99 11.96
C GLY A 53 -5.37 -2.25 12.78
N THR A 54 -6.57 -2.82 12.63
CA THR A 54 -6.97 -4.06 13.31
C THR A 54 -6.91 -5.29 12.40
N TRP A 55 -6.45 -6.40 12.97
CA TRP A 55 -6.45 -7.71 12.33
C TRP A 55 -7.05 -8.77 13.25
N GLY A 56 -8.23 -9.29 12.89
CA GLY A 56 -9.05 -10.09 13.80
C GLY A 56 -9.42 -9.27 15.05
N ASP A 57 -9.16 -9.82 16.23
CA ASP A 57 -9.44 -9.14 17.50
C ASP A 57 -8.25 -8.31 18.03
N ARG A 58 -7.22 -8.08 17.21
CA ARG A 58 -5.97 -7.43 17.64
C ARG A 58 -5.70 -6.12 16.90
N GLN A 59 -5.49 -5.05 17.65
CA GLN A 59 -4.91 -3.81 17.14
C GLN A 59 -3.41 -4.03 16.85
N ILE A 60 -3.00 -3.87 15.59
CA ILE A 60 -1.60 -3.97 15.15
C ILE A 60 -0.99 -2.57 14.98
N LEU A 61 -1.72 -1.66 14.35
CA LEU A 61 -1.36 -0.24 14.23
C LEU A 61 -2.43 0.57 14.94
N SER A 62 -2.10 1.63 15.70
CA SER A 62 -3.13 2.43 16.36
C SER A 62 -4.05 3.13 15.35
N GLU A 63 -5.28 3.42 15.76
CA GLU A 63 -6.21 4.23 14.95
C GLU A 63 -5.58 5.58 14.58
N ASP A 64 -4.95 6.26 15.55
CA ASP A 64 -4.20 7.50 15.33
C ASP A 64 -3.11 7.37 14.25
N TRP A 65 -2.45 6.20 14.15
CA TRP A 65 -1.43 5.98 13.13
C TRP A 65 -2.06 5.83 11.74
N ILE A 66 -3.19 5.13 11.65
CA ILE A 66 -3.93 5.03 10.39
C ILE A 66 -4.40 6.42 9.97
N GLU A 67 -5.06 7.16 10.87
CA GLU A 67 -5.51 8.52 10.58
C GLU A 67 -4.35 9.41 10.11
N TYR A 68 -3.23 9.40 10.83
CA TYR A 68 -2.03 10.18 10.48
C TYR A 68 -1.47 9.83 9.10
N THR A 69 -1.40 8.54 8.77
CA THR A 69 -0.79 8.07 7.51
C THR A 69 -1.76 8.08 6.33
N THR A 70 -3.06 8.29 6.55
CA THR A 70 -4.05 8.42 5.46
C THR A 70 -4.63 9.82 5.31
N THR A 71 -4.27 10.76 6.19
CA THR A 71 -4.72 12.16 6.11
C THR A 71 -3.73 13.00 5.29
N PRO A 72 -4.14 13.54 4.12
CA PRO A 72 -3.25 14.31 3.26
C PRO A 72 -2.63 15.51 3.98
N THR A 73 -1.32 15.72 3.79
CA THR A 73 -0.61 16.88 4.36
C THR A 73 -0.51 18.03 3.37
N GLU A 74 -0.79 19.26 3.84
CA GLU A 74 -0.66 20.50 3.06
C GLU A 74 0.74 20.69 2.47
N ALA A 75 1.79 20.28 3.20
CA ALA A 75 3.18 20.37 2.72
C ALA A 75 3.45 19.54 1.44
N SER A 76 2.58 18.56 1.15
CA SER A 76 2.61 17.75 -0.07
C SER A 76 1.60 18.20 -1.13
N ASN A 77 0.93 19.34 -0.92
CA ASN A 77 -0.27 19.76 -1.65
C ASN A 77 -1.39 18.70 -1.62
N GLY A 78 -1.46 17.90 -0.54
CA GLY A 78 -2.42 16.83 -0.36
C GLY A 78 -2.16 15.56 -1.17
N HIS A 79 -0.95 15.35 -1.69
CA HIS A 79 -0.58 14.16 -2.47
C HIS A 79 -0.04 13.02 -1.60
N TYR A 80 0.38 13.30 -0.36
CA TYR A 80 1.12 12.36 0.48
C TYR A 80 0.78 12.52 1.96
N ALA A 81 0.97 11.44 2.72
CA ALA A 81 0.79 11.40 4.17
C ALA A 81 1.61 10.25 4.77
N GLY A 82 2.55 10.54 5.67
CA GLY A 82 3.20 9.52 6.52
C GLY A 82 3.65 8.22 5.80
N HIS A 83 4.32 8.32 4.65
CA HIS A 83 4.76 7.22 3.77
C HIS A 83 3.75 6.69 2.72
N ILE A 84 2.56 7.27 2.63
CA ILE A 84 1.46 6.81 1.76
C ILE A 84 1.04 7.91 0.80
N TRP A 85 0.70 7.53 -0.43
CA TRP A 85 0.18 8.43 -1.44
C TRP A 85 -1.33 8.56 -1.35
N ILE A 86 -1.86 9.76 -1.61
CA ILE A 86 -3.28 10.10 -1.48
C ILE A 86 -3.85 10.52 -2.84
N ASN A 87 -5.01 9.98 -3.22
CA ASN A 87 -5.61 10.24 -4.53
C ASN A 87 -6.29 11.61 -4.63
N ALA A 88 -6.75 12.19 -3.50
CA ALA A 88 -7.54 13.43 -3.42
C ALA A 88 -7.03 14.62 -4.24
N ARG A 89 -5.72 14.72 -4.42
CA ARG A 89 -5.08 15.84 -5.14
C ARG A 89 -4.03 15.37 -6.15
N SER A 90 -3.44 14.19 -5.98
CA SER A 90 -2.50 13.65 -6.96
C SER A 90 -3.17 13.36 -8.30
N GLY A 91 -4.44 12.93 -8.27
CA GLY A 91 -5.14 12.49 -9.48
C GLY A 91 -4.47 11.30 -10.17
N GLU A 92 -3.60 10.56 -9.45
CA GLU A 92 -2.89 9.39 -9.98
C GLU A 92 -3.88 8.36 -10.49
N PHE A 93 -5.01 8.15 -9.80
CA PHE A 93 -6.06 7.24 -10.22
C PHE A 93 -7.35 7.99 -10.58
N PRO A 94 -7.46 8.57 -11.80
CA PRO A 94 -8.69 9.17 -12.28
C PRO A 94 -9.83 8.14 -12.26
N GLY A 95 -10.97 8.52 -11.68
CA GLY A 95 -12.15 7.65 -11.57
C GLY A 95 -12.20 6.83 -10.29
N LEU A 96 -11.18 6.89 -9.42
CA LEU A 96 -11.25 6.40 -8.05
C LEU A 96 -11.60 7.57 -7.09
N PRO A 97 -12.22 7.30 -5.93
CA PRO A 97 -12.54 8.33 -4.93
C PRO A 97 -11.33 9.11 -4.44
N GLU A 98 -11.53 10.36 -4.02
CA GLU A 98 -10.49 11.17 -3.37
C GLU A 98 -9.96 10.52 -2.07
N THR A 99 -10.80 9.74 -1.39
CA THR A 99 -10.46 8.97 -0.18
C THR A 99 -9.56 7.75 -0.45
N THR A 100 -9.28 7.44 -1.73
CA THR A 100 -8.35 6.37 -2.09
C THR A 100 -6.94 6.76 -1.68
N TYR A 101 -6.24 5.81 -1.06
CA TYR A 101 -4.82 5.94 -0.75
C TYR A 101 -4.07 4.69 -1.17
N TYR A 102 -2.78 4.81 -1.41
CA TYR A 102 -2.02 3.74 -2.04
C TYR A 102 -0.53 3.76 -1.68
N PHE A 103 0.05 2.58 -1.77
CA PHE A 103 1.49 2.36 -1.76
C PHE A 103 1.94 2.18 -3.20
N ALA A 104 2.93 2.97 -3.62
CA ALA A 104 3.47 2.93 -4.98
C ALA A 104 4.94 2.51 -4.98
N GLY A 105 5.28 1.59 -5.87
CA GLY A 105 6.64 1.13 -6.12
C GLY A 105 7.05 1.32 -7.58
N HIS A 106 8.37 1.30 -7.81
CA HIS A 106 8.98 1.44 -9.12
C HIS A 106 8.38 0.45 -10.15
N GLU A 107 8.16 0.90 -11.39
CA GLU A 107 7.52 0.12 -12.48
C GLU A 107 6.05 -0.24 -12.23
N GLN A 108 5.31 0.66 -11.58
CA GLN A 108 3.86 0.63 -11.36
C GLN A 108 3.40 -0.47 -10.38
N GLN A 109 4.19 -0.80 -9.36
CA GLN A 109 3.73 -1.70 -8.30
C GLN A 109 2.75 -0.94 -7.41
N TYR A 110 1.56 -1.48 -7.15
CA TYR A 110 0.57 -0.79 -6.34
C TYR A 110 -0.11 -1.69 -5.32
N VAL A 111 -0.36 -1.13 -4.14
CA VAL A 111 -1.40 -1.57 -3.20
C VAL A 111 -2.35 -0.39 -3.05
N ILE A 112 -3.54 -0.50 -3.61
CA ILE A 112 -4.56 0.56 -3.66
C ILE A 112 -5.65 0.19 -2.65
N VAL A 113 -5.96 1.09 -1.73
CA VAL A 113 -7.00 0.91 -0.72
C VAL A 113 -8.15 1.86 -1.02
N ILE A 114 -9.36 1.31 -1.11
CA ILE A 114 -10.58 2.01 -1.51
C ILE A 114 -11.60 1.89 -0.37
N PRO A 115 -11.60 2.84 0.59
CA PRO A 115 -12.39 2.71 1.81
C PRO A 115 -13.89 2.61 1.60
N ASP A 116 -14.44 3.36 0.64
CA ASP A 116 -15.90 3.39 0.40
C ASP A 116 -16.46 2.11 -0.24
N ARG A 117 -15.58 1.19 -0.66
CA ARG A 117 -15.93 -0.13 -1.21
C ARG A 117 -15.44 -1.30 -0.38
N ASP A 118 -14.83 -1.05 0.78
CA ASP A 118 -14.18 -2.10 1.59
C ASP A 118 -13.28 -3.00 0.72
N ALA A 119 -12.45 -2.37 -0.13
CA ALA A 119 -11.69 -3.07 -1.16
C ALA A 119 -10.21 -2.70 -1.18
N VAL A 120 -9.38 -3.70 -1.49
CA VAL A 120 -7.95 -3.56 -1.74
C VAL A 120 -7.59 -4.16 -3.09
N ILE A 121 -6.90 -3.40 -3.93
CA ILE A 121 -6.37 -3.88 -5.21
C ILE A 121 -4.84 -3.96 -5.09
N VAL A 122 -4.28 -5.12 -5.40
CA VAL A 122 -2.83 -5.30 -5.49
C VAL A 122 -2.43 -5.57 -6.93
N ARG A 123 -1.50 -4.77 -7.44
CA ARG A 123 -0.90 -4.96 -8.76
C ARG A 123 0.60 -5.15 -8.60
N LEU A 124 1.06 -6.34 -8.95
CA LEU A 124 2.48 -6.67 -9.07
C LEU A 124 2.82 -6.91 -10.55
N GLY A 125 3.77 -6.19 -11.11
CA GLY A 125 4.24 -6.36 -12.47
C GLY A 125 5.23 -5.29 -12.91
N ILE A 126 5.83 -5.47 -14.08
CA ILE A 126 6.76 -4.51 -14.66
C ILE A 126 6.03 -3.77 -15.78
N THR A 127 5.71 -2.49 -15.56
CA THR A 127 5.31 -1.57 -16.64
C THR A 127 6.31 -0.43 -16.69
N ARG A 128 7.08 -0.36 -17.79
CA ARG A 128 8.10 0.67 -18.01
C ARG A 128 7.53 1.82 -18.85
N PRO A 129 7.75 3.08 -18.44
CA PRO A 129 7.53 4.24 -19.31
C PRO A 129 8.49 4.27 -20.52
N PRO A 130 8.11 4.90 -21.66
CA PRO A 130 6.77 5.37 -21.93
C PRO A 130 5.87 4.14 -22.08
N ALA A 131 4.80 4.09 -21.28
CA ALA A 131 3.83 3.05 -21.46
C ALA A 131 3.24 3.33 -22.85
N ASP A 132 3.38 2.36 -23.74
CA ASP A 132 2.37 2.11 -24.76
C ASP A 132 1.00 2.47 -24.16
N PRO A 133 0.19 3.35 -24.79
CA PRO A 133 -1.12 3.73 -24.25
C PRO A 133 -1.98 2.52 -23.87
N ASP A 134 -1.79 1.38 -24.53
CA ASP A 134 -2.45 0.11 -24.22
C ASP A 134 -2.00 -0.53 -22.87
N ARG A 135 -0.92 -0.02 -22.28
CA ARG A 135 -0.35 -0.42 -20.98
C ARG A 135 -0.63 0.59 -19.87
N ASP A 136 -1.42 1.63 -20.13
CA ASP A 136 -1.96 2.46 -19.06
C ASP A 136 -2.98 1.65 -18.25
N LEU A 137 -2.67 1.43 -16.97
CA LEU A 137 -3.49 0.62 -16.07
C LEU A 137 -4.58 1.45 -15.37
N HIS A 138 -4.50 2.78 -15.37
CA HIS A 138 -5.44 3.63 -14.63
C HIS A 138 -6.91 3.43 -15.08
N PRO A 139 -7.23 3.36 -16.39
CA PRO A 139 -8.59 3.07 -16.82
C PRO A 139 -9.10 1.69 -16.38
N TYR A 140 -8.20 0.71 -16.16
CA TYR A 140 -8.59 -0.62 -15.67
C TYR A 140 -8.99 -0.57 -14.19
N PHE A 141 -8.26 0.18 -13.36
CA PHE A 141 -8.62 0.36 -11.95
C PHE A 141 -9.96 1.07 -11.79
N ALA A 142 -10.23 2.10 -12.60
CA ALA A 142 -11.53 2.78 -12.60
C ALA A 142 -12.69 1.84 -12.97
N ARG A 143 -12.49 0.94 -13.93
CA ARG A 143 -13.50 -0.08 -14.29
C ARG A 143 -13.70 -1.12 -13.19
N ILE A 144 -12.64 -1.54 -12.51
CA ILE A 144 -12.75 -2.44 -11.35
C ILE A 144 -13.56 -1.76 -10.25
N TYR A 145 -13.20 -0.52 -9.89
CA TYR A 145 -13.94 0.28 -8.92
C TYR A 145 -15.44 0.43 -9.29
N ALA A 146 -15.75 0.69 -10.56
CA ALA A 146 -17.14 0.79 -11.00
C ALA A 146 -17.93 -0.53 -10.93
N ALA A 147 -17.25 -1.68 -10.83
CA ALA A 147 -17.86 -3.01 -10.82
C ALA A 147 -18.00 -3.65 -9.42
N LEU A 148 -17.39 -3.07 -8.40
CA LEU A 148 -17.51 -3.49 -6.98
C LEU A 148 -18.82 -3.00 -6.36
#